data_AF-A0A7Y2TFB7-F1
#
_entry.id   AF-A0A7Y2TFB7-F1
#
_cell.length_a   1.000
_cell.length_b   1.000
_cell.length_c   1.000
_cell.angle_alpha   90.00
_cell.angle_beta   90.00
_cell.angle_gamma   90.00
#
_symmetry.space_group_name_H-M   'P 1'
#
loop_
_entity.id
_entity.type
_entity.pdbx_description
1 polymer ?
#
loop_
_entity_poly.entity_id
_entity_poly.type
_entity_poly.pdbx_seq_one_letter_code
_entity_poly.pdbx_strand_id
1 'polypeptide(L)'
;MRWLLIILLFVGLSSWAQKRSVKKHPNNRKYAITLNDSTFLSDYEYSEVSEWSESKAYIAKGDLYAYIDSNLNELSPYVFAEANNFNKGYAIVGDSFNRSVITKNMHMVMPFIFDEVRLPDKGLILVKSHEGLWGAYDTMGNQKLPVIYDLPPQILTLERIIVRKNELYGVVNDCNETVFNCNYQYISSDGLGYKSGKYLVLFEGS
;
A
#
# COMPACT_ATOMS: atom_id res chain seq x y z
N MET A 1 8.91 58.21 -38.09
CA MET A 1 8.61 58.51 -36.67
C MET A 1 7.37 57.72 -36.26
N ARG A 2 7.55 56.81 -35.29
CA ARG A 2 6.57 56.25 -34.32
C ARG A 2 6.83 54.75 -34.14
N TRP A 3 7.76 54.46 -33.24
CA TRP A 3 7.86 53.16 -32.58
C TRP A 3 6.61 52.94 -31.72
N LEU A 4 5.99 51.77 -31.83
CA LEU A 4 5.02 51.26 -30.86
C LEU A 4 5.77 50.31 -29.93
N LEU A 5 5.85 50.70 -28.65
CA LEU A 5 6.34 49.87 -27.56
C LEU A 5 5.45 48.64 -27.39
N ILE A 6 6.03 47.45 -27.55
CA ILE A 6 5.43 46.20 -27.10
C ILE A 6 5.68 46.11 -25.59
N ILE A 7 4.66 46.42 -24.79
CA ILE A 7 4.67 46.15 -23.35
C ILE A 7 4.35 44.66 -23.17
N LEU A 8 5.39 43.86 -22.93
CA LEU A 8 5.29 42.48 -22.48
C LEU A 8 4.70 42.47 -21.05
N LEU A 9 3.39 42.33 -20.96
CA LEU A 9 2.67 42.04 -19.72
C LEU A 9 2.98 40.58 -19.34
N PHE A 10 4.06 40.38 -18.59
CA PHE A 10 4.31 39.17 -17.82
C PHE A 10 3.26 39.10 -16.70
N VAL A 11 2.05 38.64 -17.02
CA VAL A 11 1.11 38.18 -16.00
C VAL A 11 1.67 36.84 -15.53
N GLY A 12 2.44 36.89 -14.45
CA GLY A 12 2.80 35.70 -13.70
C GLY A 12 1.53 34.99 -13.29
N LEU A 13 1.17 33.94 -14.03
CA LEU A 13 0.26 32.91 -13.57
C LEU A 13 0.99 32.19 -12.43
N SER A 14 0.97 32.76 -11.23
CA SER A 14 1.07 31.93 -10.05
C SER A 14 -0.13 30.99 -10.16
N SER A 15 0.14 29.73 -10.48
CA SER A 15 -0.83 28.67 -10.31
C SER A 15 -1.20 28.69 -8.84
N TRP A 16 -2.32 29.32 -8.51
CA TRP A 16 -2.95 29.14 -7.21
C TRP A 16 -3.40 27.68 -7.21
N ALA A 17 -2.52 26.80 -6.74
CA ALA A 17 -2.85 25.41 -6.53
C ALA A 17 -4.02 25.40 -5.55
N GLN A 18 -5.22 25.12 -6.08
CA GLN A 18 -6.43 25.12 -5.28
C GLN A 18 -6.28 24.02 -4.23
N LYS A 19 -6.30 24.39 -2.96
CA LYS A 19 -6.09 23.46 -1.85
C LYS A 19 -7.44 22.90 -1.42
N ARG A 20 -7.62 21.58 -1.55
CA ARG A 20 -8.76 20.89 -0.96
C ARG A 20 -8.55 20.73 0.54
N SER A 21 -9.62 20.85 1.30
CA SER A 21 -9.64 20.70 2.75
C SER A 21 -10.90 19.99 3.20
N VAL A 22 -10.88 19.47 4.43
CA VAL A 22 -11.99 18.76 5.05
C VAL A 22 -12.54 19.62 6.17
N LYS A 23 -13.82 19.96 6.10
CA LYS A 23 -14.51 20.79 7.09
C LYS A 23 -15.47 19.94 7.90
N LYS A 24 -15.35 19.99 9.22
CA LYS A 24 -16.28 19.31 10.15
C LYS A 24 -17.56 20.12 10.31
N HIS A 25 -18.70 19.44 10.41
CA HIS A 25 -19.98 20.07 10.70
C HIS A 25 -19.98 20.65 12.13
N PRO A 26 -20.54 21.85 12.38
CA PRO A 26 -20.53 22.45 13.71
C PRO A 26 -21.22 21.61 14.79
N ASN A 27 -22.32 20.92 14.43
CA ASN A 27 -23.23 20.29 15.39
C ASN A 27 -23.28 18.75 15.31
N ASN A 28 -22.48 18.11 14.43
CA ASN A 28 -22.50 16.65 14.31
C ASN A 28 -21.11 16.12 13.89
N ARG A 29 -21.00 14.80 13.71
CA ARG A 29 -19.74 14.12 13.37
C ARG A 29 -19.49 14.01 11.87
N LYS A 30 -20.26 14.70 11.03
CA LYS A 30 -20.10 14.64 9.58
C LYS A 30 -19.12 15.69 9.08
N TYR A 31 -18.56 15.43 7.90
CA TYR A 31 -17.57 16.24 7.22
C TYR A 31 -18.04 16.55 5.80
N ALA A 32 -17.60 17.71 5.31
CA ALA A 32 -17.75 18.15 3.92
C ALA A 32 -16.37 18.43 3.33
N ILE A 33 -16.25 18.29 2.02
CA ILE A 33 -15.02 18.63 1.29
C ILE A 33 -15.16 20.06 0.77
N THR A 34 -14.14 20.88 1.02
CA THR A 34 -14.10 22.28 0.62
C THR A 34 -12.89 22.58 -0.27
N LEU A 35 -13.03 23.60 -1.11
CA LEU A 35 -11.96 24.21 -1.88
C LEU A 35 -11.57 25.53 -1.22
N ASN A 36 -10.28 25.69 -0.91
CA ASN A 36 -9.72 26.90 -0.30
C ASN A 36 -10.52 27.35 0.95
N ASP A 37 -11.00 26.40 1.76
CA ASP A 37 -11.75 26.60 3.02
C ASP A 37 -13.07 27.40 2.91
N SER A 38 -13.49 27.78 1.71
CA SER A 38 -14.62 28.71 1.48
C SER A 38 -15.70 28.13 0.57
N THR A 39 -15.33 27.38 -0.46
CA THR A 39 -16.28 26.78 -1.40
C THR A 39 -16.56 25.34 -1.04
N PHE A 40 -17.82 24.98 -0.78
CA PHE A 40 -18.22 23.59 -0.56
C PHE A 40 -18.27 22.83 -1.88
N LEU A 41 -17.58 21.70 -1.93
CA LEU A 41 -17.60 20.75 -3.05
C LEU A 41 -18.55 19.57 -2.77
N SER A 42 -18.89 19.33 -1.50
CA SER A 42 -19.88 18.36 -1.07
C SER A 42 -20.70 18.91 0.10
N ASP A 43 -21.82 18.25 0.40
CA ASP A 43 -22.54 18.46 1.65
C ASP A 43 -21.79 17.80 2.83
N TYR A 44 -22.26 18.10 4.05
CA TYR A 44 -21.81 17.42 5.27
C TYR A 44 -22.43 16.02 5.37
N GLU A 45 -21.93 15.09 4.56
CA GLU A 45 -22.47 13.73 4.46
C GLU A 45 -21.51 12.64 4.94
N TYR A 46 -20.20 12.91 4.96
CA TYR A 46 -19.19 11.89 5.25
C TYR A 46 -18.92 11.74 6.75
N SER A 47 -18.79 10.52 7.25
CA SER A 47 -18.31 10.25 8.60
C SER A 47 -16.81 10.52 8.74
N GLU A 48 -16.07 10.35 7.65
CA GLU A 48 -14.61 10.51 7.59
C GLU A 48 -14.19 10.85 6.15
N VAL A 49 -13.12 11.62 6.01
CA VAL A 49 -12.46 11.90 4.73
C VAL A 49 -10.96 11.83 4.97
N SER A 50 -10.26 11.00 4.21
CA SER A 50 -8.81 10.84 4.32
C SER A 50 -8.06 12.06 3.77
N GLU A 51 -6.76 12.10 4.03
CA GLU A 51 -5.87 12.94 3.24
C GLU A 51 -5.81 12.46 1.78
N TRP A 52 -5.53 13.39 0.87
CA TRP A 52 -5.33 13.08 -0.54
C TRP A 52 -3.96 12.45 -0.76
N SER A 53 -3.94 11.28 -1.40
CA SER A 53 -2.71 10.62 -1.86
C SER A 53 -2.89 10.10 -3.28
N GLU A 54 -1.91 10.34 -4.15
CA GLU A 54 -1.94 9.91 -5.56
C GLU A 54 -3.25 10.27 -6.30
N SER A 55 -3.72 11.49 -6.06
CA SER A 55 -4.96 12.06 -6.63
C SER A 55 -6.24 11.31 -6.23
N LYS A 56 -6.21 10.59 -5.10
CA LYS A 56 -7.36 9.88 -4.52
C LYS A 56 -7.47 10.16 -3.03
N ALA A 57 -8.66 9.97 -2.49
CA ALA A 57 -8.93 9.91 -1.07
C ALA A 57 -9.94 8.79 -0.82
N TYR A 58 -9.96 8.24 0.40
CA TYR A 58 -11.10 7.45 0.85
C TYR A 58 -12.04 8.30 1.69
N ILE A 59 -13.32 7.98 1.62
CA ILE A 59 -14.42 8.64 2.32
C ILE A 59 -15.31 7.59 2.96
N ALA A 60 -15.86 7.91 4.13
CA ALA A 60 -16.78 7.02 4.83
C ALA A 60 -18.20 7.57 4.85
N LYS A 61 -19.18 6.68 4.68
CA LYS A 61 -20.59 6.91 5.01
C LYS A 61 -21.02 5.84 6.01
N GLY A 62 -21.25 6.24 7.26
CA GLY A 62 -21.37 5.28 8.37
C GLY A 62 -20.00 4.66 8.65
N ASP A 63 -19.93 3.32 8.63
CA ASP A 63 -18.74 2.52 8.95
C ASP A 63 -18.03 1.95 7.72
N LEU A 64 -18.54 2.23 6.51
CA LEU A 64 -17.98 1.71 5.26
C LEU A 64 -17.31 2.82 4.46
N TYR A 65 -16.19 2.47 3.85
CA TYR A 65 -15.30 3.31 3.07
C TYR A 65 -15.44 3.05 1.56
N ALA A 66 -15.31 4.13 0.79
CA ALA A 66 -15.20 4.15 -0.66
C ALA A 66 -14.02 5.06 -1.08
N TYR A 67 -13.48 4.86 -2.29
CA TYR A 67 -12.50 5.78 -2.87
C TYR A 67 -13.15 6.80 -3.80
N ILE A 68 -12.58 8.00 -3.82
CA ILE A 68 -12.93 9.07 -4.74
C ILE A 68 -11.70 9.60 -5.47
N ASP A 69 -11.90 10.15 -6.67
CA ASP A 69 -10.87 10.91 -7.38
C ASP A 69 -10.86 12.40 -6.98
N SER A 70 -9.88 13.15 -7.48
CA SER A 70 -9.77 14.60 -7.26
C SER A 70 -11.04 15.40 -7.63
N ASN A 71 -11.87 14.91 -8.54
CA ASN A 71 -13.11 15.57 -8.95
C ASN A 71 -14.31 15.14 -8.11
N LEU A 72 -14.08 14.39 -7.02
CA LEU A 72 -15.10 13.78 -6.16
C LEU A 72 -15.95 12.72 -6.86
N ASN A 73 -15.47 12.15 -7.97
CA ASN A 73 -16.13 10.99 -8.56
C ASN A 73 -15.86 9.76 -7.69
N GLU A 74 -16.90 9.03 -7.32
CA GLU A 74 -16.77 7.74 -6.65
C GLU A 74 -16.09 6.73 -7.58
N LEU A 75 -14.94 6.21 -7.13
CA LEU A 75 -14.14 5.20 -7.82
C LEU A 75 -14.51 3.79 -7.38
N SER A 76 -15.00 3.63 -6.14
CA SER A 76 -15.45 2.36 -5.60
C SER A 76 -16.77 2.54 -4.83
N PRO A 77 -17.56 1.48 -4.65
CA PRO A 77 -18.70 1.52 -3.73
C PRO A 77 -18.23 1.55 -2.26
N TYR A 78 -19.14 1.92 -1.35
CA TYR A 78 -18.91 1.87 0.11
C TYR A 78 -19.01 0.43 0.61
N VAL A 79 -17.94 -0.33 0.48
CA VAL A 79 -17.93 -1.78 0.80
C VAL A 79 -16.79 -2.20 1.72
N PHE A 80 -15.81 -1.32 1.96
CA PHE A 80 -14.66 -1.64 2.79
C PHE A 80 -14.92 -1.20 4.23
N ALA A 81 -14.69 -2.07 5.21
CA ALA A 81 -14.68 -1.64 6.62
C ALA A 81 -13.34 -0.99 7.01
N GLU A 82 -12.32 -1.13 6.16
CA GLU A 82 -11.03 -0.49 6.30
C GLU A 82 -10.47 -0.06 4.94
N ALA A 83 -9.91 1.14 4.88
CA ALA A 83 -9.24 1.65 3.68
C ALA A 83 -8.01 2.47 4.08
N ASN A 84 -6.91 2.26 3.37
CA ASN A 84 -5.68 3.02 3.55
C ASN A 84 -5.46 3.99 2.38
N ASN A 85 -4.61 5.00 2.61
CA ASN A 85 -4.16 5.89 1.54
C ASN A 85 -3.35 5.11 0.49
N PHE A 86 -3.47 5.54 -0.77
CA PHE A 86 -2.64 5.00 -1.85
C PHE A 86 -1.16 5.29 -1.62
N ASN A 87 -0.32 4.31 -1.89
CA ASN A 87 1.13 4.39 -1.87
C ASN A 87 1.73 3.51 -2.97
N LYS A 88 2.52 4.11 -3.86
CA LYS A 88 3.08 3.52 -5.08
C LYS A 88 2.03 2.82 -5.95
N GLY A 89 0.81 3.37 -6.04
CA GLY A 89 -0.28 2.83 -6.87
C GLY A 89 -1.11 1.71 -6.24
N TYR A 90 -0.90 1.41 -4.96
CA TYR A 90 -1.61 0.37 -4.22
C TYR A 90 -2.18 0.92 -2.91
N ALA A 91 -3.27 0.33 -2.43
CA ALA A 91 -3.80 0.59 -1.09
C ALA A 91 -4.25 -0.72 -0.43
N ILE A 92 -4.15 -0.78 0.89
CA ILE A 92 -4.74 -1.89 1.66
C ILE A 92 -6.22 -1.56 1.88
N VAL A 93 -7.07 -2.55 1.66
CA VAL A 93 -8.50 -2.51 1.95
C VAL A 93 -8.89 -3.75 2.73
N GLY A 94 -9.91 -3.63 3.59
CA GLY A 94 -10.28 -4.68 4.53
C GLY A 94 -11.76 -4.69 4.92
N ASP A 95 -12.22 -5.85 5.40
CA ASP A 95 -13.39 -5.97 6.26
C ASP A 95 -12.89 -6.03 7.72
N SER A 96 -13.75 -6.43 8.65
CA SER A 96 -13.38 -6.51 10.07
C SER A 96 -12.29 -7.54 10.38
N PHE A 97 -12.04 -8.52 9.50
CA PHE A 97 -11.16 -9.66 9.75
C PHE A 97 -10.12 -9.87 8.66
N ASN A 98 -10.43 -9.50 7.42
CA ASN A 98 -9.63 -9.83 6.26
C ASN A 98 -9.19 -8.57 5.52
N ARG A 99 -8.00 -8.65 4.95
CA ARG A 99 -7.35 -7.60 4.17
C ARG A 99 -6.95 -8.10 2.80
N SER A 100 -6.79 -7.15 1.89
CA SER A 100 -6.25 -7.35 0.56
C SER A 100 -5.62 -6.05 0.04
N VAL A 101 -5.07 -6.08 -1.17
CA VAL A 101 -4.56 -4.92 -1.89
C VAL A 101 -5.48 -4.57 -3.05
N ILE A 102 -5.79 -3.29 -3.20
CA ILE A 102 -6.44 -2.72 -4.37
C ILE A 102 -5.45 -1.88 -5.18
N THR A 103 -5.55 -1.95 -6.51
CA THR A 103 -4.75 -1.14 -7.42
C THR A 103 -5.34 0.25 -7.62
N LYS A 104 -4.57 1.17 -8.20
CA LYS A 104 -5.06 2.51 -8.59
C LYS A 104 -6.28 2.51 -9.52
N ASN A 105 -6.56 1.39 -10.18
CA ASN A 105 -7.71 1.21 -11.07
C ASN A 105 -8.89 0.53 -10.35
N MET A 106 -8.85 0.45 -9.02
CA MET A 106 -9.87 -0.18 -8.17
C MET A 106 -10.04 -1.69 -8.38
N HIS A 107 -9.02 -2.36 -8.94
CA HIS A 107 -9.02 -3.83 -9.04
C HIS A 107 -8.33 -4.44 -7.82
N MET A 108 -8.96 -5.44 -7.22
CA MET A 108 -8.36 -6.26 -6.16
C MET A 108 -7.22 -7.10 -6.75
N VAL A 109 -6.07 -7.12 -6.08
CA VAL A 109 -4.90 -7.91 -6.50
C VAL A 109 -5.03 -9.37 -6.04
N MET A 110 -5.61 -9.60 -4.87
CA MET A 110 -5.63 -10.91 -4.23
C MET A 110 -6.90 -11.16 -3.41
N PRO A 111 -7.19 -12.41 -3.03
CA PRO A 111 -8.38 -12.74 -2.24
C PRO A 111 -8.39 -12.03 -0.89
N PHE A 112 -9.61 -11.79 -0.39
CA PHE A 112 -9.87 -11.07 0.84
C PHE A 112 -9.99 -12.03 2.03
N ILE A 113 -8.88 -12.70 2.36
CA ILE A 113 -8.87 -13.83 3.32
C ILE A 113 -7.70 -13.78 4.33
N PHE A 114 -6.92 -12.69 4.33
CA PHE A 114 -5.67 -12.59 5.10
C PHE A 114 -5.81 -11.61 6.27
N ASP A 115 -5.21 -11.94 7.41
CA ASP A 115 -5.19 -11.07 8.61
C ASP A 115 -4.36 -9.81 8.41
N GLU A 116 -3.22 -9.97 7.74
CA GLU A 116 -2.25 -8.91 7.51
C GLU A 116 -1.78 -8.97 6.05
N VAL A 117 -1.62 -7.79 5.47
CA VAL A 117 -1.08 -7.61 4.12
C VAL A 117 -0.07 -6.47 4.18
N ARG A 118 1.07 -6.63 3.51
CA ARG A 118 2.09 -5.58 3.36
C ARG A 118 2.19 -5.19 1.90
N LEU A 119 2.12 -3.88 1.64
CA LEU A 119 2.19 -3.32 0.28
C LEU A 119 3.46 -3.78 -0.46
N PRO A 120 3.43 -3.79 -1.80
CA PRO A 120 4.52 -4.35 -2.59
C PRO A 120 5.92 -3.81 -2.23
N ASP A 121 6.86 -4.72 -1.95
CA ASP A 121 8.30 -4.47 -1.97
C ASP A 121 8.96 -5.37 -3.02
N LYS A 122 9.77 -4.77 -3.89
CA LYS A 122 10.40 -5.45 -5.05
C LYS A 122 9.43 -6.31 -5.88
N GLY A 123 8.17 -5.90 -5.96
CA GLY A 123 7.13 -6.60 -6.74
C GLY A 123 6.37 -7.70 -5.99
N LEU A 124 6.67 -7.93 -4.70
CA LEU A 124 5.98 -8.93 -3.89
C LEU A 124 5.16 -8.29 -2.77
N ILE A 125 3.94 -8.79 -2.58
CA ILE A 125 3.00 -8.45 -1.51
C ILE A 125 3.08 -9.57 -0.48
N LEU A 126 3.45 -9.25 0.75
CA LEU A 126 3.47 -10.25 1.84
C LEU A 126 2.08 -10.35 2.47
N VAL A 127 1.68 -11.57 2.78
CA VAL A 127 0.39 -11.86 3.40
C VAL A 127 0.55 -12.79 4.60
N LYS A 128 -0.35 -12.66 5.58
CA LYS A 128 -0.41 -13.50 6.77
C LYS A 128 -1.78 -14.16 6.89
N SER A 129 -1.82 -15.48 7.11
CA SER A 129 -3.07 -16.20 7.40
C SER A 129 -3.52 -16.01 8.85
N HIS A 130 -4.78 -16.38 9.10
CA HIS A 130 -5.39 -16.52 10.44
C HIS A 130 -4.59 -17.43 11.39
N GLU A 131 -3.82 -18.38 10.84
CA GLU A 131 -2.96 -19.29 11.61
C GLU A 131 -1.59 -18.68 11.97
N GLY A 132 -1.32 -17.46 11.50
CA GLY A 132 -0.08 -16.75 11.75
C GLY A 132 1.05 -17.04 10.76
N LEU A 133 0.78 -17.82 9.71
CA LEU A 133 1.74 -18.19 8.69
C LEU A 133 1.80 -17.14 7.58
N TRP A 134 2.98 -17.01 6.97
CA TRP A 134 3.30 -16.00 5.98
C TRP A 134 3.53 -16.61 4.60
N GLY A 135 3.14 -15.86 3.58
CA GLY A 135 3.41 -16.13 2.17
C GLY A 135 3.53 -14.83 1.38
N ALA A 136 3.54 -14.95 0.05
CA ALA A 136 3.66 -13.80 -0.82
C ALA A 136 2.95 -14.01 -2.16
N TYR A 137 2.44 -12.92 -2.72
CA TYR A 137 1.90 -12.84 -4.07
C TYR A 137 2.68 -11.80 -4.86
N ASP A 138 2.67 -11.88 -6.19
CA ASP A 138 3.09 -10.76 -7.03
C ASP A 138 1.97 -9.70 -7.16
N THR A 139 2.29 -8.58 -7.82
CA THR A 139 1.34 -7.50 -8.07
C THR A 139 0.28 -7.82 -9.13
N MET A 140 0.38 -8.98 -9.79
CA MET A 140 -0.63 -9.50 -10.72
C MET A 140 -1.59 -10.48 -10.03
N GLY A 141 -1.38 -10.78 -8.75
CA GLY A 141 -2.22 -11.69 -7.98
C GLY A 141 -1.81 -13.16 -8.07
N ASN A 142 -0.64 -13.49 -8.63
CA ASN A 142 -0.13 -14.85 -8.62
C ASN A 142 0.53 -15.13 -7.28
N GLN A 143 0.22 -16.29 -6.67
CA GLN A 143 0.88 -16.72 -5.44
C GLN A 143 2.32 -17.14 -5.77
N LYS A 144 3.28 -16.43 -5.19
CA LYS A 144 4.72 -16.62 -5.42
C LYS A 144 5.36 -17.45 -4.32
N LEU A 145 5.00 -17.18 -3.07
CA LEU A 145 5.39 -17.97 -1.91
C LEU A 145 4.13 -18.54 -1.22
N PRO A 146 4.08 -19.86 -0.95
CA PRO A 146 3.00 -20.44 -0.18
C PRO A 146 2.95 -19.89 1.24
N VAL A 147 1.74 -19.86 1.80
CA VAL A 147 1.47 -19.33 3.15
C VAL A 147 1.82 -20.38 4.21
N ILE A 148 3.12 -20.64 4.36
CA ILE A 148 3.67 -21.73 5.19
C ILE A 148 4.86 -21.29 6.05
N TYR A 149 5.22 -20.01 6.02
CA TYR A 149 6.42 -19.50 6.69
C TYR A 149 6.09 -18.90 8.05
N ASP A 150 6.92 -19.15 9.04
CA ASP A 150 6.68 -18.75 10.43
C ASP A 150 6.82 -17.23 10.64
N LEU A 151 7.59 -16.58 9.76
CA LEU A 151 7.90 -15.14 9.79
C LEU A 151 7.72 -14.53 8.40
N PRO A 152 7.51 -13.19 8.32
CA PRO A 152 7.44 -12.51 7.03
C PRO A 152 8.72 -12.75 6.21
N PRO A 153 8.60 -13.23 4.96
CA PRO A 153 9.75 -13.38 4.06
C PRO A 153 10.52 -12.06 3.92
N GLN A 154 11.84 -12.10 4.10
CA GLN A 154 12.71 -10.95 3.92
C GLN A 154 13.27 -10.95 2.49
N ILE A 155 12.76 -10.03 1.68
CA ILE A 155 13.07 -9.96 0.25
C ILE A 155 14.35 -9.16 0.06
N LEU A 156 15.48 -9.81 -0.20
CA LEU A 156 16.73 -9.13 -0.55
C LEU A 156 16.74 -8.83 -2.05
N THR A 157 16.54 -9.86 -2.87
CA THR A 157 16.27 -9.79 -4.32
C THR A 157 15.20 -10.83 -4.69
N LEU A 158 14.76 -10.87 -5.95
CA LEU A 158 13.81 -11.91 -6.40
C LEU A 158 14.44 -13.31 -6.39
N GLU A 159 15.75 -13.41 -6.50
CA GLU A 159 16.50 -14.66 -6.45
C GLU A 159 16.86 -15.07 -5.01
N ARG A 160 16.74 -14.15 -4.05
CA ARG A 160 17.17 -14.34 -2.65
C ARG A 160 16.18 -13.73 -1.68
N ILE A 161 15.30 -14.58 -1.17
CA ILE A 161 14.30 -14.26 -0.16
C ILE A 161 14.60 -15.15 1.05
N ILE A 162 14.97 -14.53 2.17
CA ILE A 162 15.18 -15.25 3.42
C ILE A 162 13.80 -15.61 3.99
N VAL A 163 13.61 -16.88 4.28
CA VAL A 163 12.37 -17.43 4.83
C VAL A 163 12.66 -18.23 6.09
N ARG A 164 11.68 -18.35 6.97
CA ARG A 164 11.75 -19.20 8.16
C ARG A 164 10.60 -20.19 8.17
N LYS A 165 10.91 -21.48 8.30
CA LYS A 165 9.92 -22.56 8.37
C LYS A 165 10.36 -23.58 9.41
N ASN A 166 9.44 -24.02 10.26
CA ASN A 166 9.73 -24.93 11.38
C ASN A 166 10.92 -24.43 12.21
N GLU A 167 10.89 -23.15 12.56
CA GLU A 167 11.86 -22.43 13.37
C GLU A 167 13.24 -22.20 12.75
N LEU A 168 13.53 -22.78 11.58
CA LEU A 168 14.82 -22.67 10.90
C LEU A 168 14.73 -21.78 9.66
N TYR A 169 15.80 -21.03 9.43
CA TYR A 169 15.97 -20.14 8.29
C TYR A 169 16.53 -20.88 7.07
N GLY A 170 16.05 -20.48 5.90
CA GLY A 170 16.53 -20.86 4.58
C GLY A 170 16.39 -19.70 3.60
N VAL A 171 16.67 -19.96 2.33
CA VAL A 171 16.57 -18.98 1.25
C VAL A 171 15.87 -19.62 0.06
N VAL A 172 14.90 -18.90 -0.50
CA VAL A 172 14.19 -19.25 -1.72
C VAL A 172 14.25 -18.11 -2.73
N ASN A 173 13.92 -18.38 -3.98
CA ASN A 173 13.60 -17.33 -4.94
C ASN A 173 12.09 -17.01 -4.94
N ASP A 174 11.67 -16.07 -5.80
CA ASP A 174 10.27 -15.66 -5.98
C ASP A 174 9.39 -16.73 -6.64
N CYS A 175 9.96 -17.82 -7.14
CA CYS A 175 9.24 -19.02 -7.56
C CYS A 175 9.13 -20.07 -6.44
N ASN A 176 9.53 -19.72 -5.21
CA ASN A 176 9.61 -20.62 -4.06
C ASN A 176 10.59 -21.79 -4.26
N GLU A 177 11.52 -21.69 -5.20
CA GLU A 177 12.56 -22.69 -5.40
C GLU A 177 13.64 -22.51 -4.33
N THR A 178 14.07 -23.61 -3.72
CA THR A 178 15.04 -23.56 -2.63
C THR A 178 16.43 -23.25 -3.15
N VAL A 179 17.01 -22.14 -2.68
CA VAL A 179 18.43 -21.79 -2.86
C VAL A 179 19.25 -22.39 -1.72
N PHE A 180 18.77 -22.21 -0.49
CA PHE A 180 19.34 -22.83 0.71
C PHE A 180 18.22 -23.41 1.58
N ASN A 181 18.31 -24.71 1.90
CA ASN A 181 17.32 -25.38 2.75
C ASN A 181 17.19 -24.71 4.13
N CYS A 182 15.99 -24.77 4.70
CA CYS A 182 15.69 -24.28 6.06
C CYS A 182 16.40 -25.13 7.11
N ASN A 183 17.68 -24.82 7.37
CA ASN A 183 18.58 -25.61 8.21
C ASN A 183 19.49 -24.72 9.08
N TYR A 184 19.26 -23.40 9.07
CA TYR A 184 20.06 -22.41 9.78
C TYR A 184 19.27 -21.86 10.95
N GLN A 185 19.94 -21.59 12.06
CA GLN A 185 19.31 -20.95 13.21
C GLN A 185 19.09 -19.45 12.95
N TYR A 186 19.87 -18.86 12.05
CA TYR A 186 19.74 -17.49 11.60
C TYR A 186 20.42 -17.32 10.24
N ILE A 187 19.88 -16.46 9.38
CA ILE A 187 20.54 -15.96 8.16
C ILE A 187 20.44 -14.43 8.19
N SER A 188 21.58 -13.75 8.09
CA SER A 188 21.63 -12.30 8.00
C SER A 188 21.39 -11.80 6.57
N SER A 189 21.06 -10.52 6.43
CA SER A 189 20.82 -9.88 5.13
C SER A 189 22.06 -9.80 4.24
N ASP A 190 23.27 -9.81 4.82
CA ASP A 190 24.55 -9.87 4.12
C ASP A 190 24.99 -11.31 3.79
N GLY A 191 24.16 -12.31 4.10
CA GLY A 191 24.35 -13.69 3.66
C GLY A 191 25.15 -14.59 4.58
N LEU A 192 25.33 -14.23 5.85
CA LEU A 192 25.92 -15.11 6.86
C LEU A 192 24.85 -16.01 7.47
N GLY A 193 24.99 -17.32 7.25
CA GLY A 193 24.18 -18.35 7.88
C GLY A 193 24.84 -18.88 9.15
N TYR A 194 24.13 -18.86 10.28
CA TYR A 194 24.57 -19.47 11.53
C TYR A 194 23.93 -20.86 11.72
N LYS A 195 24.78 -21.87 11.95
CA LYS A 195 24.33 -23.25 12.23
C LYS A 195 25.30 -23.94 13.18
N SER A 196 24.77 -24.40 14.32
CA SER A 196 25.51 -25.26 15.27
C SER A 196 26.86 -24.69 15.70
N GLY A 197 26.90 -23.39 16.04
CA GLY A 197 28.12 -22.73 16.51
C GLY A 197 29.05 -22.22 15.41
N LYS A 198 28.69 -22.36 14.12
CA LYS A 198 29.52 -21.92 12.99
C LYS A 198 28.76 -20.95 12.09
N TYR A 199 29.51 -19.99 11.52
CA TYR A 199 29.02 -19.10 10.47
C TYR A 199 29.52 -19.59 9.11
N LEU A 200 28.64 -19.53 8.11
CA LEU A 200 28.90 -19.88 6.72
C LEU A 200 28.47 -18.70 5.83
N VAL A 201 29.30 -18.34 4.86
CA VAL A 201 28.89 -17.40 3.81
C VAL A 201 28.01 -18.16 2.82
N LEU A 202 26.74 -17.78 2.75
CA LEU A 202 25.75 -18.37 1.84
C LEU A 202 25.72 -17.62 0.51
N PHE A 203 25.81 -16.30 0.56
CA PHE A 203 25.85 -15.42 -0.58
C PHE A 203 26.51 -14.10 -0.19
N GLU A 204 27.02 -13.36 -1.17
CA GLU A 204 27.50 -12.00 -0.94
C GLU A 204 26.34 -11.00 -0.97
N GLY A 205 26.44 -9.95 -0.15
CA GLY A 205 25.48 -8.84 -0.14
C GLY A 205 25.31 -8.20 -1.51
N SER A 206 24.09 -7.78 -1.82
CA SER A 206 23.76 -7.00 -3.02
C SER A 206 24.15 -5.53 -2.87
#